data_AF-A0A929VE39-F1
#
_entry.id   AF-A0A929VE39-F1
#
_cell.length_a   1.000
_cell.length_b   1.000
_cell.length_c   1.000
_cell.angle_alpha   90.00
_cell.angle_beta   90.00
_cell.angle_gamma   90.00
#
_symmetry.space_group_name_H-M   'P 1'
#
loop_
_entity.id
_entity.type
_entity.pdbx_description
1 polymer ?
#
loop_
_entity_poly.entity_id
_entity_poly.type
_entity_poly.pdbx_seq_one_letter_code
_entity_poly.pdbx_strand_id
1 'polypeptide(L)'
;LLVKNYKQRDFVMDTLLYPILFAAPLFYSFDHAPSVLKWISRVNPLTYQVDAMRAIAFGIPDFTTMIVVVVLAVLAYLLTIFCLNHADFKSDEH
;
A
#
# COMPACT_ATOMS: atom_id res chain seq x y z
N LEU A 1 3.65 18.95 11.18
CA LEU A 1 2.60 19.15 10.16
C LEU A 1 1.28 18.69 10.77
N LEU A 2 0.62 19.58 11.51
CA LEU A 2 -0.60 19.30 12.27
C LEU A 2 -1.80 19.54 11.34
N VAL A 3 -2.40 18.46 10.84
CA VAL A 3 -3.63 18.53 10.05
C VAL A 3 -4.80 18.72 11.02
N LYS A 4 -5.28 19.97 11.13
CA LYS A 4 -6.38 20.35 12.02
C LYS A 4 -7.77 20.20 11.41
N ASN A 5 -7.88 19.87 10.12
CA ASN A 5 -9.16 19.89 9.41
C ASN A 5 -9.36 18.60 8.61
N TYR A 6 -10.45 17.87 8.85
CA TYR A 6 -10.76 16.59 8.19
C TYR A 6 -10.72 16.69 6.66
N LYS A 7 -11.26 17.79 6.11
CA LYS A 7 -11.21 18.06 4.66
C LYS A 7 -9.78 18.18 4.13
N GLN A 8 -8.88 18.73 4.92
CA GLN A 8 -7.49 18.94 4.54
C GLN A 8 -6.69 17.63 4.64
N ARG A 9 -7.05 16.74 5.58
CA ARG A 9 -6.51 15.38 5.65
C ARG A 9 -6.94 14.58 4.42
N ASP A 10 -8.23 14.55 4.13
CA ASP A 10 -8.76 13.74 3.03
C ASP A 10 -8.20 14.23 1.69
N PHE A 11 -8.10 15.55 1.48
CA PHE A 11 -7.43 16.11 0.30
C PHE A 11 -5.96 15.70 0.17
N VAL A 12 -5.21 15.69 1.26
CA VAL A 12 -3.80 15.24 1.27
C VAL A 12 -3.71 13.74 0.98
N MET A 13 -4.58 12.93 1.57
CA MET A 13 -4.64 11.49 1.33
C MET A 13 -4.96 11.19 -0.13
N ASP A 14 -5.97 11.85 -0.71
CA ASP A 14 -6.35 11.68 -2.12
C ASP A 14 -5.24 12.13 -3.08
N THR A 15 -4.58 13.26 -2.77
CA THR A 15 -3.46 13.76 -3.58
C THR A 15 -2.27 12.80 -3.56
N LEU A 16 -1.99 12.17 -2.42
CA LEU A 16 -0.93 11.17 -2.28
C LEU A 16 -1.31 9.82 -2.87
N LEU A 17 -2.60 9.50 -2.96
CA LEU A 17 -3.07 8.24 -3.53
C LEU A 17 -2.67 8.10 -5.01
N TYR A 18 -2.81 9.17 -5.80
CA TYR A 18 -2.46 9.15 -7.22
C TYR A 18 -1.00 8.73 -7.51
N PRO A 19 0.03 9.37 -6.94
CA PRO A 19 1.41 8.94 -7.15
C PRO A 19 1.69 7.55 -6.57
N ILE A 20 1.01 7.14 -5.49
CA ILE A 20 1.13 5.78 -4.94
C ILE A 20 0.56 4.73 -5.89
N LEU A 21 -0.58 5.01 -6.53
CA LEU A 21 -1.20 4.13 -7.52
C LEU A 21 -0.38 4.02 -8.81
N PHE A 22 0.37 5.06 -9.18
CA PHE A 22 1.37 4.99 -10.25
C PHE A 22 2.69 4.32 -9.78
N ALA A 23 2.98 4.28 -8.48
CA ALA A 23 4.14 3.58 -7.95
C ALA A 23 3.89 2.08 -7.76
N ALA A 24 2.67 1.67 -7.40
CA ALA A 24 2.24 0.28 -7.54
C ALA A 24 2.03 0.03 -9.04
N PRO A 25 2.60 -1.02 -9.64
CA PRO A 25 2.49 -1.30 -11.07
C PRO A 25 1.07 -1.79 -11.44
N LEU A 26 0.05 -0.98 -11.16
CA LEU A 26 -1.36 -1.24 -11.42
C LEU A 26 -1.70 -0.97 -12.89
N PHE A 27 -1.15 0.12 -13.43
CA PHE A 27 -1.45 0.59 -14.79
C PHE A 27 -0.37 0.24 -15.82
N TYR A 28 0.71 -0.43 -15.41
CA TYR A 28 1.82 -0.82 -16.29
C TYR A 28 2.39 -2.18 -15.87
N SER A 29 2.92 -2.93 -16.84
CA SER A 29 3.70 -4.14 -16.54
C SER A 29 5.06 -3.75 -15.99
N PHE A 30 5.53 -4.49 -14.98
CA PHE A 30 6.82 -4.23 -14.33
C PHE A 30 7.98 -4.25 -15.34
N ASP A 31 7.88 -5.04 -16.41
CA ASP A 31 8.94 -5.23 -17.40
C ASP A 31 9.34 -3.93 -18.11
N HIS A 32 8.37 -3.08 -18.44
CA HIS A 32 8.56 -1.85 -19.22
C HIS A 32 8.73 -0.58 -18.36
N ALA A 33 8.73 -0.71 -17.04
CA ALA A 33 8.87 0.44 -16.14
C ALA A 33 10.30 1.01 -16.15
N PRO A 34 10.48 2.34 -16.11
CA PRO A 34 11.79 2.97 -15.95
C PRO A 34 12.45 2.54 -14.63
N SER A 35 13.78 2.44 -14.62
CA SER A 35 14.57 1.86 -13.52
C SER A 35 14.31 2.51 -12.16
N VAL A 36 14.08 3.83 -12.12
CA VAL A 36 13.70 4.57 -10.90
C VAL A 36 12.38 4.07 -10.33
N LEU A 37 11.40 3.80 -11.20
CA LEU A 37 10.07 3.33 -10.81
C LEU A 37 10.12 1.87 -10.34
N LYS A 38 11.01 1.03 -10.89
CA LYS A 38 11.27 -0.33 -10.40
C LYS A 38 11.82 -0.33 -8.97
N TRP A 39 12.69 0.61 -8.63
CA TRP A 39 13.22 0.75 -7.26
C TRP A 39 12.15 1.19 -6.27
N ILE A 40 11.35 2.20 -6.63
CA ILE A 40 10.26 2.70 -5.78
C ILE A 40 9.18 1.63 -5.57
N SER A 41 8.79 0.94 -6.64
CA SER A 41 7.78 -0.11 -6.58
C SER A 41 8.24 -1.34 -5.77
N ARG A 42 9.54 -1.68 -5.76
CA ARG A 42 10.09 -2.77 -4.92
C ARG A 42 9.85 -2.56 -3.42
N VAL A 43 9.86 -1.30 -2.99
CA VAL A 43 9.64 -0.90 -1.58
C VAL A 43 8.14 -0.89 -1.25
N ASN A 44 7.27 -0.69 -2.24
CA ASN A 44 5.84 -0.62 -2.03
C ASN A 44 5.23 -2.03 -1.82
N PRO A 45 4.66 -2.35 -0.64
CA PRO A 45 4.06 -3.66 -0.39
C PRO A 45 2.87 -3.98 -1.32
N LEU A 46 2.19 -2.94 -1.85
CA LEU A 46 1.11 -3.12 -2.84
C LEU A 46 1.60 -3.75 -4.14
N THR A 47 2.88 -3.57 -4.48
CA THR A 47 3.47 -4.17 -5.69
C THR A 47 3.34 -5.68 -5.69
N TYR A 48 3.63 -6.34 -4.56
CA TYR A 48 3.54 -7.80 -4.43
C TYR A 48 2.08 -8.29 -4.50
N GLN A 49 1.14 -7.50 -3.97
CA GLN A 49 -0.29 -7.83 -4.02
C GLN A 49 -0.82 -7.83 -5.45
N VAL A 50 -0.48 -6.78 -6.20
CA VAL A 50 -0.87 -6.63 -7.61
C VAL A 50 -0.23 -7.72 -8.48
N ASP A 51 1.03 -8.06 -8.21
CA ASP A 51 1.72 -9.10 -8.95
C ASP A 51 1.15 -10.50 -8.68
N ALA A 52 0.82 -10.82 -7.43
CA ALA A 52 0.13 -12.07 -7.10
C ALA A 52 -1.26 -12.15 -7.75
N MET A 53 -2.04 -11.07 -7.74
CA MET A 53 -3.34 -11.02 -8.43
C MET A 53 -3.17 -11.25 -9.94
N ARG A 54 -2.12 -10.67 -10.54
CA ARG A 54 -1.80 -10.84 -11.94
C ARG A 54 -1.39 -12.29 -12.27
N ALA A 55 -0.53 -12.89 -11.45
CA ALA A 55 -0.10 -14.27 -11.59
C ALA A 55 -1.28 -15.25 -11.54
N ILE A 56 -2.24 -15.02 -10.64
CA ILE A 56 -3.49 -15.79 -10.56
C ILE A 56 -4.33 -15.58 -11.83
N ALA A 57 -4.51 -14.33 -12.27
CA ALA A 57 -5.33 -14.02 -13.43
C ALA A 57 -4.80 -14.62 -14.74
N PHE A 58 -3.48 -14.72 -14.89
CA PHE A 58 -2.83 -15.37 -16.03
C PHE A 58 -2.66 -16.90 -15.86
N GLY A 59 -3.10 -17.48 -14.74
CA GLY A 59 -3.03 -18.92 -14.50
C GLY A 59 -1.63 -19.44 -14.20
N ILE A 60 -0.69 -18.56 -13.86
CA ILE A 60 0.70 -18.89 -13.46
C ILE A 60 0.94 -18.45 -12.01
N PRO A 61 0.21 -19.01 -11.03
CA PRO A 61 0.36 -18.60 -9.64
C PRO A 61 1.77 -18.94 -9.13
N ASP A 62 2.43 -17.95 -8.52
CA ASP A 62 3.66 -18.17 -7.78
C ASP A 62 3.36 -18.21 -6.27
N PHE A 63 3.66 -19.36 -5.66
CA PHE A 63 3.45 -19.58 -4.22
C PHE A 63 4.34 -18.66 -3.37
N THR A 64 5.50 -18.25 -3.87
CA THR A 64 6.44 -17.40 -3.13
C THR A 64 5.86 -16.00 -2.94
N THR A 65 5.41 -15.37 -4.02
CA THR A 65 4.73 -14.06 -3.99
C THR A 65 3.44 -14.11 -3.16
N MET A 66 2.67 -15.19 -3.23
CA MET A 66 1.50 -15.39 -2.36
C MET A 66 1.86 -15.38 -0.87
N ILE A 67 2.88 -16.13 -0.46
CA ILE A 67 3.31 -16.17 0.95
C ILE A 67 3.78 -14.77 1.39
N VAL A 68 4.55 -14.07 0.56
CA VAL A 68 5.00 -12.70 0.84
C VAL A 68 3.81 -11.76 1.03
N VAL A 69 2.78 -11.85 0.19
CA VAL A 69 1.56 -11.05 0.31
C VAL A 69 0.82 -11.34 1.61
N VAL A 70 0.67 -12.61 1.98
CA VAL A 70 0.01 -13.00 3.23
C VAL A 70 0.78 -12.47 4.45
N VAL A 71 2.11 -12.62 4.46
CA VAL A 71 2.95 -12.10 5.55
C VAL A 71 2.84 -10.57 5.65
N LEU A 72 2.90 -9.85 4.52
CA LEU A 72 2.73 -8.40 4.50
C LEU A 72 1.35 -7.97 5.00
N ALA A 73 0.28 -8.70 4.65
CA ALA A 73 -1.06 -8.41 5.13
C ALA A 73 -1.19 -8.60 6.65
N VAL A 74 -0.60 -9.68 7.19
CA VAL A 74 -0.55 -9.92 8.65
C VAL A 74 0.24 -8.84 9.36
N LEU A 75 1.41 -8.44 8.83
CA LEU A 75 2.21 -7.36 9.41
C LEU A 75 1.47 -6.02 9.41
N ALA A 76 0.79 -5.69 8.30
CA ALA A 76 -0.02 -4.47 8.22
C ALA A 76 -1.17 -4.49 9.24
N TYR A 77 -1.84 -5.63 9.39
CA TYR A 77 -2.91 -5.81 10.38
C TYR A 77 -2.40 -5.65 11.82
N LEU A 78 -1.27 -6.26 12.16
CA LEU A 78 -0.62 -6.10 13.46
C LEU A 78 -0.20 -4.66 13.72
N LEU A 79 0.31 -3.97 12.70
CA LEU A 79 0.68 -2.56 12.78
C LEU A 79 -0.55 -1.67 12.98
N THR A 80 -1.68 -1.98 12.36
CA THR A 80 -2.96 -1.31 12.62
C THR A 80 -3.39 -1.50 14.06
N ILE A 81 -3.36 -2.72 14.59
CA ILE A 81 -3.70 -2.99 16.01
C ILE A 81 -2.76 -2.23 16.94
N PHE A 82 -1.45 -2.26 16.65
CA PHE A 82 -0.47 -1.54 17.45
C PHE A 82 -0.73 -0.02 17.43
N CYS A 83 -0.99 0.54 16.25
CA CYS A 83 -1.31 1.95 16.08
C CYS A 83 -2.60 2.32 16.81
N LEU A 84 -3.63 1.48 16.76
CA LEU A 84 -4.89 1.68 17.48
C LEU A 84 -4.72 1.57 19.00
N ASN A 85 -3.89 0.65 19.49
CA ASN A 85 -3.62 0.48 20.92
C ASN A 85 -2.77 1.64 21.48
N HIS A 86 -1.93 2.27 20.66
CA HIS A 86 -1.14 3.45 21.04
C HIS A 86 -1.82 4.78 20.68
N ALA A 87 -2.89 4.75 19.90
CA ALA A 87 -3.74 5.90 19.65
C ALA A 87 -4.55 6.16 20.91
N ASP A 88 -3.94 6.91 21.83
CA ASP A 88 -4.59 7.50 22.98
C ASP A 88 -5.92 8.10 22.53
N PHE A 89 -7.02 7.65 23.15
CA PHE A 89 -8.37 8.07 22.83
C PHE A 89 -8.54 9.54 23.20
N LYS A 90 -7.97 10.44 22.40
CA LYS A 90 -8.37 11.84 22.39
C LYS A 90 -9.64 11.98 21.57
N SER A 91 -10.67 11.24 22.00
CA SER A 91 -12.06 11.51 21.72
C SER A 91 -12.58 12.49 22.78
N ASP A 92 -11.90 13.62 22.90
CA ASP A 92 -12.39 14.81 23.60
C ASP A 92 -12.31 15.93 22.57
N GLU A 93 -13.32 16.01 21.71
CA GLU A 93 -13.73 17.25 21.07
C GLU A 93 -15.16 17.07 20.56
N HIS A 94 -16.07 17.58 21.38
CA HIS A 94 -17.41 18.02 21.01
C HIS A 94 -17.39 18.99 19.82
#